data_AF-T1AHV8-F1
#
_entry.id   AF-T1AHV8-F1
#
_cell.length_a   1.000
_cell.length_b   1.000
_cell.length_c   1.000
_cell.angle_alpha   90.00
_cell.angle_beta   90.00
_cell.angle_gamma   90.00
#
_symmetry.space_group_name_H-M   'P 1'
#
loop_
_entity.id
_entity.type
_entity.pdbx_description
1 polymer ?
#
loop_
_entity_poly.entity_id
_entity_poly.type
_entity_poly.pdbx_seq_one_letter_code
_entity_poly.pdbx_strand_id
1 'polypeptide(L)'
;MENFNLDARQLARIEAVHRGFLYQHLYAAACLFKAAASGVTHVVVENDEDVELVLPGHRIYAQIKTRGSRLIFSDVEGALGRFDQIRDEHSAGRRSGTCQFVVIANTPLGPELAERAVKANWPSDVTLV
;
A
#
# COMPACT_ATOMS: atom_id res chain seq x y z
N MET A 1 19.63 34.89 -14.99
CA MET A 1 18.42 34.04 -14.99
C MET A 1 18.90 32.62 -14.78
N GLU A 2 18.75 32.07 -13.58
CA GLU A 2 19.14 30.68 -13.33
C GLU A 2 18.25 29.77 -14.17
N ASN A 3 18.85 28.99 -15.08
CA ASN A 3 18.13 27.97 -15.82
C ASN A 3 17.78 26.83 -14.86
N PHE A 4 16.52 26.74 -14.46
CA PHE A 4 15.93 25.54 -13.85
C PHE A 4 15.81 24.43 -14.92
N ASN A 5 16.94 23.90 -15.38
CA ASN A 5 16.92 22.69 -16.22
C ASN A 5 16.93 21.47 -15.32
N LEU A 6 15.76 20.87 -15.11
CA LEU A 6 15.64 19.52 -14.55
C LEU A 6 16.32 18.54 -15.50
N ASP A 7 17.28 17.77 -15.00
CA ASP A 7 17.80 16.66 -15.80
C ASP A 7 16.72 15.58 -15.98
N ALA A 8 16.82 14.79 -17.05
CA ALA A 8 15.80 13.80 -17.39
C ALA A 8 15.54 12.77 -16.28
N ARG A 9 16.55 12.44 -15.47
CA ARG A 9 16.43 11.50 -14.35
C ARG A 9 15.69 12.14 -13.19
N GLN A 10 15.92 13.42 -12.91
CA GLN A 10 15.15 14.19 -11.93
C GLN A 10 13.68 14.31 -12.34
N LEU A 11 13.41 14.66 -13.60
CA LEU A 11 12.05 14.73 -14.13
C LEU A 11 11.33 13.37 -13.97
N ALA A 12 11.96 12.28 -14.38
CA ALA A 12 11.37 10.94 -14.26
C ALA A 12 11.06 10.55 -12.80
N ARG A 13 11.90 10.97 -11.84
CA ARG A 13 11.64 10.75 -10.40
C ARG A 13 10.46 11.57 -9.90
N ILE A 14 10.37 12.85 -10.29
CA ILE A 14 9.25 13.73 -9.94
C ILE A 14 7.95 13.12 -10.48
N GLU A 15 7.92 12.74 -11.76
CA GLU A 15 6.74 12.14 -12.37
C GLU A 15 6.34 10.83 -11.70
N ALA A 16 7.31 9.95 -11.39
CA ALA A 16 7.03 8.69 -10.72
C ALA A 16 6.38 8.91 -9.34
N VAL A 17 6.92 9.85 -8.55
CA VAL A 17 6.38 10.19 -7.22
C VAL A 17 4.96 10.77 -7.32
N HIS A 18 4.74 11.75 -8.19
CA HIS A 18 3.42 12.38 -8.34
C HIS A 18 2.39 11.42 -8.93
N ARG A 19 2.81 10.50 -9.79
CA ARG A 19 1.95 9.41 -10.29
C ARG A 19 1.55 8.46 -9.17
N GLY A 20 2.46 8.13 -8.26
CA GLY A 20 2.15 7.35 -7.05
C GLY A 20 1.08 8.03 -6.19
N PHE A 21 1.29 9.31 -5.87
CA PHE A 21 0.31 10.10 -5.11
C PHE A 21 -1.05 10.20 -5.83
N LEU A 22 -1.06 10.39 -7.15
CA LEU A 22 -2.33 10.40 -7.87
C LEU A 22 -3.03 9.03 -7.78
N TYR A 23 -2.28 7.95 -7.97
CA TYR A 23 -2.83 6.60 -7.98
C TYR A 23 -3.42 6.19 -6.62
N GLN A 24 -2.75 6.48 -5.50
CA GLN A 24 -3.31 6.18 -4.17
C GLN A 24 -4.63 6.90 -3.92
N HIS A 25 -4.77 8.16 -4.36
CA HIS A 25 -5.99 8.94 -4.12
C HIS A 25 -7.14 8.48 -5.03
N LEU A 26 -6.84 8.09 -6.28
CA LEU A 26 -7.82 7.46 -7.15
C LEU A 26 -8.29 6.11 -6.57
N TYR A 27 -7.38 5.32 -6.02
CA TYR A 27 -7.72 4.08 -5.33
C TYR A 27 -8.60 4.34 -4.09
N ALA A 28 -8.21 5.28 -3.23
CA ALA A 28 -8.99 5.67 -2.05
C ALA A 28 -10.39 6.17 -2.41
N ALA A 29 -10.52 6.98 -3.48
CA ALA A 29 -11.81 7.42 -3.99
C ALA A 29 -12.67 6.24 -4.47
N ALA A 30 -12.07 5.27 -5.18
CA ALA A 30 -12.77 4.05 -5.59
C ALA A 30 -13.25 3.23 -4.38
N CYS A 31 -12.45 3.14 -3.31
CA CYS A 31 -12.88 2.54 -2.04
C CYS A 31 -14.05 3.31 -1.41
N LEU A 32 -13.98 4.64 -1.40
CA LEU A 32 -15.04 5.48 -0.84
C LEU A 32 -16.38 5.26 -1.54
N PHE A 33 -16.40 5.14 -2.87
CA PHE A 33 -17.62 4.85 -3.63
C PHE A 33 -18.25 3.49 -3.28
N LYS A 34 -17.46 2.54 -2.76
CA LYS A 34 -17.90 1.21 -2.35
C LYS A 34 -18.11 1.06 -0.84
N ALA A 35 -17.66 2.05 -0.06
CA ALA A 35 -17.49 1.93 1.38
C ALA A 35 -18.77 1.51 2.12
N ALA A 36 -19.87 2.22 1.87
CA ALA A 36 -21.15 1.97 2.55
C ALA A 36 -21.69 0.55 2.29
N ALA A 37 -21.61 0.08 1.03
CA ALA A 37 -22.06 -1.25 0.66
C ALA A 37 -21.19 -2.38 1.25
N SER A 38 -19.94 -2.07 1.62
CA SER A 38 -18.98 -3.01 2.21
C SER A 38 -18.84 -2.87 3.73
N GLY A 39 -19.67 -2.04 4.39
CA GLY A 39 -19.61 -1.83 5.83
C GLY A 39 -18.38 -1.06 6.31
N VAL A 40 -17.66 -0.39 5.40
CA VAL A 40 -16.55 0.49 5.73
C VAL A 40 -17.11 1.79 6.29
N THR A 41 -16.63 2.17 7.47
CA THR A 41 -17.03 3.39 8.19
C THR A 41 -16.12 4.57 7.87
N HIS A 42 -14.83 4.32 7.62
CA HIS A 42 -13.86 5.36 7.30
C HIS A 42 -12.87 4.84 6.25
N VAL A 43 -12.45 5.72 5.36
CA VAL A 43 -11.30 5.56 4.47
C VAL A 43 -10.25 6.57 4.92
N VAL A 44 -9.06 6.10 5.30
CA VAL A 44 -7.99 6.93 5.85
C VAL A 44 -6.82 6.93 4.87
N VAL A 45 -6.26 8.11 4.62
CA VAL A 45 -5.07 8.31 3.78
C VAL A 45 -4.17 9.31 4.51
N GLU A 46 -3.14 8.81 5.18
CA GLU A 46 -2.25 9.63 6.01
C GLU A 46 -0.81 9.67 5.48
N ASN A 47 -0.29 8.53 5.02
CA ASN A 47 1.08 8.41 4.54
C ASN A 47 1.13 8.06 3.05
N ASP A 48 2.30 8.22 2.46
CA ASP A 48 2.57 7.81 1.09
C ASP A 48 2.35 6.30 0.92
N GLU A 49 1.70 5.95 -0.19
CA GLU A 49 1.31 4.59 -0.56
C GLU A 49 0.38 3.92 0.48
N ASP A 50 -0.17 4.60 1.50
CA ASP A 50 -0.95 3.99 2.58
C ASP A 50 -2.44 4.41 2.51
N VAL A 51 -3.32 3.41 2.39
CA VAL A 51 -4.78 3.59 2.48
C VAL A 51 -5.33 2.60 3.50
N GLU A 52 -6.08 3.07 4.48
CA GLU A 52 -6.72 2.21 5.47
C GLU A 52 -8.25 2.21 5.31
N LEU A 53 -8.86 1.03 5.41
CA LEU A 53 -10.31 0.85 5.43
C LEU A 53 -10.73 0.39 6.83
N VAL A 54 -11.56 1.19 7.50
CA VAL A 54 -12.00 0.94 8.87
C VAL A 54 -13.39 0.33 8.89
N LEU A 55 -13.51 -0.87 9.43
CA LEU A 55 -14.75 -1.59 9.64
C LEU A 55 -15.02 -1.76 11.15
N PRO A 56 -16.25 -2.10 11.56
CA PRO A 56 -16.52 -2.44 12.95
C PRO A 56 -15.67 -3.64 13.41
N GLY A 57 -14.74 -3.40 14.34
CA GLY A 57 -13.88 -4.45 14.90
C GLY A 57 -12.78 -4.98 13.98
N HIS A 58 -12.58 -4.37 12.80
CA HIS A 58 -11.58 -4.82 11.82
C HIS A 58 -11.02 -3.64 11.02
N ARG A 59 -9.76 -3.72 10.61
CA ARG A 59 -9.13 -2.71 9.75
C ARG A 59 -8.28 -3.37 8.67
N ILE A 60 -8.44 -2.90 7.45
CA ILE A 60 -7.64 -3.32 6.29
C ILE A 60 -6.62 -2.23 5.98
N TYR A 61 -5.36 -2.61 5.88
CA TYR A 61 -4.24 -1.75 5.56
C TYR A 61 -3.78 -2.05 4.14
N ALA A 62 -4.02 -1.13 3.21
CA ALA A 62 -3.67 -1.27 1.81
C ALA A 62 -2.43 -0.43 1.48
N GLN A 63 -1.34 -1.11 1.14
CA GLN A 63 -0.13 -0.49 0.63
C GLN A 63 -0.17 -0.45 -0.90
N ILE A 64 -0.29 0.73 -1.48
CA ILE A 64 -0.47 0.95 -2.92
C ILE A 64 0.88 1.11 -3.62
N LYS A 65 1.23 0.20 -4.52
CA LYS A 65 2.50 0.18 -5.26
C LYS A 65 2.27 0.49 -6.74
N THR A 66 2.62 1.70 -7.14
CA THR A 66 2.66 2.07 -8.57
C THR A 66 4.07 1.85 -9.11
N ARG A 67 4.22 0.92 -10.05
CA ARG A 67 5.51 0.59 -10.69
C ARG A 67 5.38 0.58 -12.21
N GLY A 68 6.50 0.88 -12.88
CA GLY A 68 6.64 0.76 -14.33
C GLY A 68 7.10 -0.63 -14.78
N SER A 69 7.60 -1.43 -13.85
CA SER A 69 8.05 -2.81 -14.03
C SER A 69 7.34 -3.73 -13.04
N ARG A 70 7.53 -5.05 -13.19
CA ARG A 70 7.01 -6.04 -12.24
C ARG A 70 7.42 -5.69 -10.80
N LEU A 71 6.49 -5.90 -9.87
CA LEU A 71 6.71 -5.67 -8.44
C LEU A 71 7.70 -6.70 -7.89
N ILE A 72 8.80 -6.26 -7.29
CA ILE A 72 9.83 -7.15 -6.71
C ILE A 72 9.84 -7.08 -5.18
N PHE A 73 10.56 -8.00 -4.53
CA PHE A 73 10.55 -8.09 -3.07
C PHE A 73 11.02 -6.80 -2.38
N SER A 74 12.05 -6.13 -2.90
CA SER A 74 12.53 -4.86 -2.34
C SER A 74 11.50 -3.73 -2.39
N ASP A 75 10.49 -3.81 -3.28
CA ASP A 75 9.40 -2.82 -3.30
C ASP A 75 8.45 -2.96 -2.09
N VAL A 76 8.34 -4.16 -1.53
CA VAL A 76 7.37 -4.50 -0.47
C VAL A 76 8.03 -4.72 0.89
N GLU A 77 9.33 -4.94 0.96
CA GLU A 77 10.07 -5.19 2.21
C GLU A 77 9.80 -4.11 3.27
N GLY A 78 9.88 -2.83 2.88
CA GLY A 78 9.57 -1.72 3.80
C GLY A 78 8.12 -1.69 4.27
N ALA A 79 7.17 -2.14 3.44
CA ALA A 79 5.76 -2.24 3.82
C ALA A 79 5.53 -3.38 4.82
N LEU A 80 6.17 -4.54 4.60
CA LEU A 80 6.12 -5.67 5.53
C LEU A 80 6.62 -5.27 6.92
N GLY A 81 7.73 -4.54 6.99
CA GLY A 81 8.25 -4.03 8.27
C GLY A 81 7.31 -3.03 8.96
N ARG A 82 6.58 -2.21 8.19
CA ARG A 82 5.52 -1.35 8.77
C ARG A 82 4.33 -2.16 9.26
N PHE A 83 3.95 -3.21 8.55
CA PHE A 83 2.86 -4.10 8.98
C PHE A 83 3.17 -4.77 10.32
N ASP A 84 4.42 -5.16 10.57
CA ASP A 84 4.84 -5.66 11.88
C ASP A 84 4.60 -4.63 13.00
N GLN A 85 4.98 -3.37 12.77
CA GLN A 85 4.73 -2.30 13.75
C GLN A 85 3.23 -2.06 13.99
N ILE A 86 2.41 -2.12 12.94
CA ILE A 86 0.96 -1.97 13.04
C ILE A 86 0.34 -3.16 13.81
N ARG A 87 0.83 -4.39 13.60
CA ARG A 87 0.40 -5.56 14.39
C ARG A 87 0.69 -5.35 15.88
N ASP A 88 1.85 -4.79 16.21
CA ASP A 88 2.20 -4.47 17.59
C ASP A 88 1.27 -3.40 18.18
N GLU A 89 0.86 -2.40 17.39
CA GLU A 89 -0.12 -1.39 17.82
C GLU A 89 -1.50 -1.97 18.10
N HIS A 90 -1.98 -2.91 17.27
CA HIS A 90 -3.21 -3.64 17.50
C HIS A 90 -3.11 -4.53 18.75
N SER A 91 -2.00 -5.27 18.88
CA SER A 91 -1.75 -6.15 20.03
C SER A 91 -1.66 -5.38 21.34
N ALA A 92 -1.14 -4.15 21.30
CA ALA A 92 -1.08 -3.23 22.43
C ALA A 92 -2.39 -2.45 22.69
N GLY A 93 -3.43 -2.66 21.87
CA GLY A 93 -4.73 -1.98 22.00
C GLY A 93 -4.70 -0.49 21.63
N ARG A 94 -3.61 0.02 21.04
CA ARG A 94 -3.53 1.39 20.52
C ARG A 94 -4.39 1.59 19.29
N ARG A 95 -4.55 0.52 18.51
CA ARG A 95 -5.52 0.41 17.41
C ARG A 95 -6.54 -0.67 17.74
N SER A 96 -7.81 -0.41 17.44
CA SER A 96 -8.90 -1.33 17.77
C SER A 96 -9.15 -2.37 16.69
N GLY A 97 -9.65 -3.54 17.11
CA GLY A 97 -10.04 -4.62 16.20
C GLY A 97 -8.88 -5.45 15.69
N THR A 98 -9.16 -6.35 14.75
CA THR A 98 -8.15 -7.14 14.05
C THR A 98 -7.59 -6.38 12.84
N CYS A 99 -6.39 -6.74 12.39
CA CYS A 99 -5.75 -6.16 11.21
C CYS A 99 -5.63 -7.18 10.07
N GLN A 100 -5.82 -6.70 8.84
CA GLN A 100 -5.44 -7.41 7.61
C GLN A 100 -4.63 -6.46 6.73
N PHE A 101 -3.66 -7.00 6.02
CA PHE A 101 -2.73 -6.23 5.19
C PHE A 101 -2.83 -6.66 3.73
N VAL A 102 -2.77 -5.68 2.83
CA VAL A 102 -2.83 -5.91 1.39
C VAL A 102 -1.79 -5.02 0.72
N VAL A 103 -0.97 -5.57 -0.16
CA VAL A 103 -0.18 -4.77 -1.10
C VAL A 103 -0.90 -4.81 -2.45
N ILE A 104 -1.20 -3.65 -2.98
CA ILE A 104 -1.96 -3.49 -4.22
C ILE A 104 -1.04 -2.90 -5.27
N ALA A 105 -0.82 -3.62 -6.36
CA ALA A 105 0.08 -3.22 -7.42
C ALA A 105 -0.64 -3.01 -8.74
N ASN A 106 -0.19 -2.02 -9.52
CA ASN A 106 -0.65 -1.83 -10.90
C ASN A 106 0.06 -2.78 -11.90
N THR A 107 0.98 -3.62 -11.43
CA THR A 107 1.78 -4.53 -12.25
C THR A 107 1.82 -5.92 -11.63
N PRO A 108 2.04 -6.97 -12.44
CA PRO A 108 2.19 -8.32 -11.91
C PRO A 108 3.40 -8.45 -10.99
N LEU A 109 3.35 -9.44 -10.10
CA LEU A 109 4.49 -9.83 -9.28
C LEU A 109 5.67 -10.30 -10.15
N GLY A 110 6.87 -10.01 -9.68
CA GLY A 110 8.10 -10.67 -10.13
C GLY A 110 8.11 -12.14 -9.70
N PRO A 111 8.80 -13.04 -10.44
CA PRO A 111 8.80 -14.48 -10.15
C PRO A 111 9.22 -14.81 -8.71
N GLU A 112 10.26 -14.14 -8.22
CA GLU A 112 10.76 -14.37 -6.86
C GLU A 112 9.73 -13.95 -5.79
N LEU A 113 9.07 -12.80 -5.97
CA LEU A 113 8.06 -12.33 -5.03
C LEU A 113 6.83 -13.26 -5.05
N ALA A 114 6.41 -13.72 -6.23
CA ALA A 114 5.32 -14.68 -6.37
C ALA A 114 5.65 -16.01 -5.67
N GLU A 115 6.88 -16.51 -5.81
CA GLU A 115 7.33 -17.74 -5.13
C GLU A 115 7.39 -17.56 -3.61
N ARG A 116 7.84 -16.40 -3.13
CA ARG A 116 7.86 -16.08 -1.69
C ARG A 116 6.44 -16.02 -1.10
N ALA A 117 5.50 -15.42 -1.82
CA ALA A 117 4.13 -15.22 -1.35
C ALA A 117 3.33 -16.52 -1.13
N VAL A 118 3.77 -17.64 -1.71
CA VAL A 118 3.13 -18.96 -1.53
C VAL A 118 3.84 -19.85 -0.50
N LYS A 119 4.99 -19.41 0.04
CA LYS A 119 5.73 -20.17 1.06
C LYS A 119 5.11 -19.96 2.44
N ALA A 120 5.25 -20.97 3.30
CA ALA A 120 4.69 -20.97 4.66
C ALA A 120 5.25 -19.86 5.58
N ASN A 121 6.38 -19.24 5.21
CA ASN A 121 6.96 -18.13 5.95
C ASN A 121 6.43 -16.75 5.54
N TRP A 122 5.56 -16.67 4.53
CA TRP A 122 4.86 -15.44 4.21
C TRP A 122 3.78 -15.16 5.26
N PRO A 123 3.63 -13.91 5.76
CA PRO A 123 2.60 -13.60 6.75
C PRO A 123 1.20 -13.92 6.22
N SER A 124 0.43 -14.71 6.96
CA SER A 124 -0.89 -15.20 6.53
C SER A 124 -1.95 -14.11 6.40
N ASP A 125 -1.71 -12.95 7.01
CA ASP A 125 -2.56 -11.77 6.99
C ASP A 125 -2.12 -10.74 5.95
N VAL A 126 -1.13 -11.05 5.10
CA VAL A 126 -0.66 -10.20 4.00
C VAL A 126 -1.02 -10.81 2.65
N THR A 127 -1.87 -10.11 1.89
CA THR A 127 -2.19 -10.49 0.50
C THR A 127 -1.48 -9.57 -0.49
N LEU A 128 -1.03 -10.12 -1.63
CA LEU A 128 -0.53 -9.34 -2.76
C LEU A 128 -1.57 -9.38 -3.89
N VAL A 129 -1.98 -8.22 -4.41
CA VAL A 129 -3.03 -8.06 -5.43
C VAL A 129 -2.55 -7.19 -6.58
#